data_AF-A0A8T7E202-F1
#
_entry.id   AF-A0A8T7E202-F1
#
_cell.length_a   1.000
_cell.length_b   1.000
_cell.length_c   1.000
_cell.angle_alpha   90.00
_cell.angle_beta   90.00
_cell.angle_gamma   90.00
#
_symmetry.space_group_name_H-M   'P 1'
#
loop_
_entity.id
_entity.type
_entity.pdbx_description
1 polymer ?
#
loop_
_entity_poly.entity_id
_entity_poly.type
_entity_poly.pdbx_seq_one_letter_code
_entity_poly.pdbx_strand_id
1 'polypeptide(L)' 'MGAMALVMFAVAMALLLLGFPVAFTLGAVAMAFGGVLLGLDFFTLLPLRIWGIVTNFTLLAVPLFVFMGVVLE' A
#
# COMPACT_ATOMS: atom_id res chain seq x y z
N MET A 1 8.80 11.47 18.25
CA MET A 1 8.25 11.27 16.88
C MET A 1 9.25 11.60 15.77
N GLY A 2 9.99 12.71 15.82
CA GLY A 2 10.93 13.07 14.74
C GLY A 2 12.07 12.06 14.47
N ALA A 3 12.67 11.50 15.53
CA ALA A 3 13.76 10.51 15.37
C ALA A 3 13.30 9.23 14.66
N MET A 4 12.09 8.75 14.95
CA MET A 4 11.53 7.53 14.34
C MET A 4 11.22 7.73 12.86
N ALA A 5 10.79 8.94 12.45
CA ALA A 5 10.58 9.26 11.03
C ALA A 5 11.89 9.18 10.23
N LEU A 6 12.99 9.68 10.81
CA LEU A 6 14.33 9.56 10.23
C LEU A 6 14.78 8.10 10.10
N VAL A 7 14.49 7.26 11.10
CA VAL A 7 14.80 5.83 11.06
C VAL A 7 13.97 5.11 9.98
N MET A 8 12.67 5.39 9.90
CA MET A 8 11.80 4.83 8.84
C MET A 8 12.31 5.19 7.44
N PHE A 9 12.73 6.44 7.25
CA PHE A 9 13.28 6.92 6.00
C PHE A 9 14.60 6.24 5.65
N ALA A 10 15.52 6.12 6.61
CA ALA A 10 16.80 5.45 6.41
C ALA A 10 16.63 3.96 6.05
N VAL A 11 15.72 3.25 6.72
CA VAL A 11 15.42 1.84 6.42
C VAL A 11 14.78 1.69 5.04
N ALA A 12 13.82 2.55 4.68
CA ALA A 12 13.23 2.55 3.33
C ALA A 12 14.29 2.80 2.25
N MET A 13 15.18 3.78 2.46
CA MET A 13 16.29 4.06 1.53
C MET A 13 17.22 2.86 1.37
N ALA A 14 17.63 2.23 2.46
CA ALA A 14 18.51 1.06 2.41
C ALA A 14 17.87 -0.09 1.60
N LEU A 15 16.58 -0.38 1.84
CA LEU A 15 15.85 -1.42 1.11
C LEU A 15 15.65 -1.10 -0.37
N LEU A 16 15.45 0.18 -0.71
CA LEU A 16 15.34 0.60 -2.10
C LEU A 16 16.67 0.49 -2.85
N LEU A 17 17.79 0.79 -2.19
CA LEU A 17 19.13 0.65 -2.78
C LEU A 17 19.51 -0.82 -3.03
N LEU A 18 18.95 -1.75 -2.26
CA LEU A 18 19.07 -3.20 -2.51
C LEU A 18 18.31 -3.67 -3.76
N GLY A 19 17.53 -2.80 -4.41
CA GLY A 19 16.87 -3.09 -5.68
C GLY A 19 15.51 -3.80 -5.57
N PHE A 20 14.91 -3.86 -4.37
CA PHE A 20 13.59 -4.44 -4.19
C PHE A 20 12.49 -3.54 -4.82
N PRO A 21 11.41 -4.12 -5.39
CA PRO A 21 10.34 -3.32 -5.99
C PRO A 21 9.71 -2.35 -4.99
N VAL A 22 9.61 -1.08 -5.40
CA VAL A 22 9.26 0.07 -4.54
C VAL A 22 7.95 -0.12 -3.77
N ALA A 23 6.94 -0.72 -4.41
CA ALA A 23 5.64 -0.94 -3.79
C ALA A 23 5.73 -1.85 -2.56
N PHE A 24 6.53 -2.94 -2.63
CA PHE A 24 6.68 -3.88 -1.53
C PHE A 24 7.56 -3.31 -0.41
N THR A 25 8.62 -2.57 -0.75
CA THR A 25 9.51 -1.98 0.26
C THR A 25 8.78 -0.93 1.09
N LEU A 26 8.06 -0.01 0.45
CA LEU A 26 7.29 1.01 1.16
C LEU A 26 6.15 0.40 1.98
N GLY A 27 5.44 -0.58 1.43
CA GLY A 27 4.38 -1.30 2.14
C GLY A 27 4.89 -2.04 3.37
N ALA A 28 5.98 -2.80 3.24
CA ALA A 28 6.58 -3.56 4.33
C ALA A 28 7.13 -2.66 5.44
N VAL A 29 7.83 -1.58 5.09
CA VAL A 29 8.34 -0.59 6.06
C VAL A 29 7.17 0.10 6.77
N ALA A 30 6.14 0.50 6.04
CA ALA A 30 4.95 1.12 6.63
C ALA A 30 4.20 0.18 7.58
N MET A 31 4.09 -1.11 7.25
CA MET A 31 3.50 -2.11 8.14
C MET A 31 4.39 -2.37 9.36
N ALA A 32 5.69 -2.62 9.19
CA ALA A 32 6.59 -2.92 10.29
C ALA A 32 6.64 -1.78 11.33
N PHE A 33 6.85 -0.55 10.88
CA PHE A 33 6.88 0.61 11.77
C PHE A 33 5.50 1.05 12.24
N GLY A 34 4.46 0.89 11.41
CA GLY A 34 3.08 1.17 11.81
C GLY A 34 2.62 0.29 12.97
N GLY A 35 2.92 -1.02 12.91
CA GLY A 35 2.59 -1.95 14.00
C GLY A 35 3.37 -1.67 15.29
N VAL A 36 4.64 -1.27 15.19
CA VAL A 36 5.48 -0.96 16.37
C VAL A 36 5.10 0.38 17.02
N LEU A 37 4.75 1.40 16.24
CA LEU A 37 4.46 2.73 16.77
C LEU A 37 2.99 2.94 17.14
N LEU A 38 2.06 2.34 16.39
CA LEU A 38 0.62 2.58 16.54
C LEU A 38 -0.13 1.35 17.12
N GLY A 39 0.57 0.23 17.33
CA GLY A 39 -0.01 -1.02 17.79
C GLY A 39 -0.63 -1.84 16.66
N LEU A 40 -0.94 -3.12 16.93
CA LEU A 40 -1.53 -4.02 15.94
C LEU A 40 -2.98 -3.63 15.58
N ASP A 41 -3.69 -2.98 16.50
CA ASP A 41 -5.05 -2.50 16.28
C ASP A 41 -5.13 -1.44 15.16
N PHE A 42 -4.03 -0.75 14.87
CA PHE A 42 -3.95 0.18 13.74
C PHE A 42 -4.29 -0.47 12.40
N PHE A 43 -4.01 -1.77 12.24
CA PHE A 43 -4.30 -2.48 11.00
C PHE A 43 -5.80 -2.70 10.75
N THR A 44 -6.64 -2.55 11.77
CA THR A 44 -8.10 -2.57 11.60
C THR A 44 -8.62 -1.43 10.73
N LEU A 45 -7.82 -0.37 10.53
CA LEU A 45 -8.11 0.76 9.64
C LEU A 45 -7.69 0.51 8.19
N LEU A 46 -6.96 -0.57 7.90
CA LEU A 46 -6.55 -0.90 6.53
C LEU A 46 -7.73 -1.12 5.57
N PRO A 47 -8.82 -1.82 5.95
CA PRO A 47 -9.99 -1.96 5.08
C PRO A 47 -10.56 -0.60 4.65
N LEU A 48 -10.59 0.38 5.56
CA LEU A 48 -11.06 1.73 5.25
C LEU A 48 -10.15 2.45 4.23
N ARG A 49 -8.83 2.24 4.30
CA ARG A 49 -7.90 2.75 3.27
C ARG A 49 -8.08 2.06 1.92
N ILE A 50 -8.26 0.74 1.93
CA ILE A 50 -8.44 -0.05 0.70
C ILE A 50 -9.77 0.30 0.03
N TRP A 51 -10.81 0.60 0.81
CA TRP A 51 -12.11 1.01 0.30
C TRP A 51 -12.01 2.18 -0.68
N GLY A 52 -11.19 3.19 -0.36
CA GLY A 52 -10.96 4.34 -1.26
C GLY A 52 -10.33 3.97 -2.61
N ILE A 53 -9.56 2.89 -2.67
CA ILE A 53 -8.94 2.38 -3.92
C ILE A 53 -9.98 1.60 -4.74
N VAL A 54 -10.78 0.76 -4.09
CA VAL A 54 -11.82 -0.04 -4.77
C VAL A 54 -12.91 0.85 -5.36
N THR A 55 -13.24 1.97 -4.72
CA THR A 55 -14.20 2.96 -5.26
C THR A 55 -13.63 3.84 -6.38
N ASN A 56 -12.36 3.69 -6.75
CA ASN A 56 -11.74 4.51 -7.78
C ASN A 56 -12.30 4.14 -9.17
N PHE A 57 -12.93 5.10 -9.85
CA PHE A 57 -13.54 4.91 -11.17
C PHE A 57 -12.57 4.39 -12.24
N THR A 58 -11.28 4.76 -12.18
CA THR A 58 -10.28 4.30 -13.15
C THR A 58 -9.98 2.81 -12.98
N LEU A 59 -9.85 2.34 -11.74
CA LEU A 59 -9.62 0.91 -11.46
C LEU A 59 -10.89 0.09 -11.69
N LEU A 60 -12.08 0.66 -11.39
CA LEU A 60 -13.38 0.04 -11.71
C LEU A 60 -13.64 -0.09 -13.21
N ALA A 61 -13.05 0.78 -14.04
CA ALA A 61 -13.16 0.68 -15.49
C ALA A 61 -12.51 -0.59 -16.04
N VAL A 62 -11.49 -1.15 -15.38
CA VAL A 62 -10.79 -2.35 -15.88
C VAL A 62 -11.68 -3.60 -15.87
N PRO A 63 -12.34 -3.99 -14.75
CA PRO A 63 -13.28 -5.11 -14.76
C PRO A 63 -14.47 -4.90 -15.70
N LEU A 64 -15.01 -3.68 -15.78
CA LEU A 64 -16.13 -3.36 -16.66
C LEU A 64 -15.73 -3.45 -18.14
N PHE A 65 -14.51 -3.04 -18.47
CA PHE A 65 -13.95 -3.19 -19.82
C PHE A 65 -13.81 -4.66 -20.21
N VAL A 66 -13.28 -5.50 -19.32
CA VAL A 66 -13.19 -6.95 -19.55
C VAL A 66 -14.58 -7.56 -19.71
N PHE A 67 -15.55 -7.18 -18.86
CA PHE A 67 -16.93 -7.65 -18.96
C PHE A 67 -17.57 -7.31 -20.31
N MET A 68 -17.42 -6.06 -20.78
CA MET A 68 -17.89 -5.65 -22.11
C MET A 68 -17.25 -6.50 -23.21
N GLY A 69 -15.93 -6.76 -23.12
CA GLY A 69 -15.22 -7.57 -24.11
C GLY A 69 -15.76 -9.00 -24.22
N VAL A 70 -16.00 -9.66 -23.09
CA VAL A 70 -16.51 -11.05 -23.04
C VAL A 70 -17.96 -11.17 -23.52
N VAL A 71 -18.80 -10.14 -23.33
CA VAL A 71 -20.20 -10.16 -23.80
C VAL A 71 -20.31 -9.97 -25.33
N LEU A 72 -19.31 -9.31 -25.93
CA LEU A 72 -19.24 -9.08 -27.38
C LEU A 72 -18.52 -10.20 -28.16
N GLU A 73 -17.95 -11.17 -27.44
CA GLU A 73 -17.43 -12.43 -27.98
C GLU A 73 -18.58 -13.44 -28.15
#